data_AF-A0A167C629-F1
#
_entry.id   AF-A0A167C629-F1
#
_cell.length_a   1.000
_cell.length_b   1.000
_cell.length_c   1.000
_cell.angle_alpha   90.00
_cell.angle_beta   90.00
_cell.angle_gamma   90.00
#
_symmetry.space_group_name_H-M   'P 1'
#
loop_
_entity.id
_entity.type
_entity.pdbx_description
1 polymer ?
#
loop_
_entity_poly.entity_id
_entity_poly.type
_entity_poly.pdbx_seq_one_letter_code
_entity_poly.pdbx_strand_id
1 'polypeptide(L)'
;MGLDFNKGGAHWSYSGFYRFRVRVAETIGIDLDKMSGFASLTDNSGIGWDWVTDPVVPLLNHSDCDGGLTPDQCRSIAPRLKEIIANWNAPDDYDKAQAELLIEGMEYCAQTNVPLEFI
;
A
#
# COMPACT_ATOMS: atom_id res chain seq x y z
N MET A 1 -2.26 4.93 -18.16
CA MET A 1 -3.24 4.64 -17.10
C MET A 1 -2.44 4.34 -15.84
N GLY A 2 -2.74 5.05 -14.77
CA GLY A 2 -2.07 4.93 -13.48
C GLY A 2 -3.09 4.60 -12.40
N LEU A 3 -2.62 4.62 -11.16
CA LEU A 3 -3.40 4.46 -9.95
C LEU A 3 -3.32 5.78 -9.18
N ASP A 4 -4.46 6.40 -9.01
CA ASP A 4 -4.63 7.63 -8.24
C ASP A 4 -5.41 7.33 -6.96
N PHE A 5 -5.38 8.27 -6.03
CA PHE A 5 -6.16 8.20 -4.80
C PHE A 5 -7.06 9.42 -4.68
N ASN A 6 -8.28 9.22 -4.18
CA ASN A 6 -9.25 10.32 -4.02
C ASN A 6 -8.82 11.40 -3.01
N LYS A 7 -7.75 11.14 -2.22
CA LYS A 7 -7.09 12.05 -1.26
C LYS A 7 -5.57 11.92 -1.32
N GLY A 8 -4.86 12.95 -0.85
CA GLY A 8 -3.39 12.96 -0.76
C GLY A 8 -2.67 13.29 -2.06
N GLY A 9 -3.28 13.04 -3.22
CA GLY A 9 -2.67 13.35 -4.52
C GLY A 9 -1.50 12.43 -4.88
N ALA A 10 -1.38 11.30 -4.19
CA ALA A 10 -0.44 10.25 -4.54
C ALA A 10 -0.84 9.60 -5.87
N HIS A 11 0.15 9.27 -6.67
CA HIS A 11 -0.01 8.69 -7.99
C HIS A 11 1.11 7.71 -8.28
N TRP A 12 0.77 6.60 -8.93
CA TRP A 12 1.73 5.69 -9.53
C TRP A 12 1.24 5.20 -10.88
N SER A 13 2.14 4.73 -11.75
CA SER A 13 1.71 3.77 -12.78
C SER A 13 1.37 2.43 -12.12
N TYR A 14 0.52 1.57 -12.71
CA TYR A 14 0.21 0.25 -12.12
C TYR A 14 1.47 -0.57 -11.78
N SER A 15 2.44 -0.61 -12.70
CA SER A 15 3.72 -1.31 -12.46
C SER A 15 4.61 -0.60 -11.45
N GLY A 16 4.46 0.72 -11.30
CA GLY A 16 5.11 1.50 -10.24
C GLY A 16 4.50 1.17 -8.87
N PHE A 17 3.17 1.15 -8.77
CA PHE A 17 2.47 0.85 -7.52
C PHE A 17 2.77 -0.57 -7.04
N TYR A 18 2.82 -1.54 -7.96
CA TYR A 18 3.25 -2.89 -7.62
C TYR A 18 4.69 -2.93 -7.09
N ARG A 19 5.66 -2.23 -7.73
CA ARG A 19 7.04 -2.13 -7.22
C ARG A 19 7.11 -1.46 -5.85
N PHE A 20 6.31 -0.41 -5.63
CA PHE A 20 6.14 0.21 -4.33
C PHE A 20 5.65 -0.81 -3.28
N ARG A 21 4.60 -1.59 -3.58
CA ARG A 21 4.11 -2.65 -2.69
C ARG A 21 5.16 -3.71 -2.39
N VAL A 22 5.95 -4.14 -3.38
CA VAL A 22 7.07 -5.08 -3.17
C VAL A 22 8.05 -4.51 -2.15
N ARG A 23 8.48 -3.27 -2.33
CA ARG A 23 9.42 -2.61 -1.41
C ARG A 23 8.88 -2.47 0.02
N VAL A 24 7.59 -2.18 0.17
CA VAL A 24 6.91 -2.16 1.48
C VAL A 24 6.86 -3.57 2.08
N ALA A 25 6.49 -4.59 1.30
CA ALA A 25 6.42 -5.98 1.74
C ALA A 25 7.80 -6.53 2.20
N GLU A 26 8.86 -6.23 1.46
CA GLU A 26 10.23 -6.62 1.80
C GLU A 26 10.65 -6.05 3.18
N THR A 27 10.23 -4.81 3.48
CA THR A 27 10.56 -4.16 4.76
C THR A 27 9.92 -4.87 5.96
N ILE A 28 8.78 -5.55 5.74
CA ILE A 28 8.09 -6.34 6.77
C ILE A 28 8.41 -7.84 6.68
N GLY A 29 9.42 -8.21 5.87
CA GLY A 29 9.92 -9.58 5.76
C GLY A 29 9.08 -10.50 4.86
N ILE A 30 8.29 -9.93 3.96
CA ILE A 30 7.39 -10.67 3.06
C ILE A 30 7.87 -10.56 1.62
N ASP A 31 7.83 -11.69 0.93
CA ASP A 31 8.00 -11.76 -0.52
C ASP A 31 6.61 -11.67 -1.17
N LEU A 32 6.26 -10.48 -1.68
CA LEU A 32 4.92 -10.21 -2.22
C LEU A 32 4.57 -11.17 -3.36
N ASP A 33 5.55 -11.58 -4.16
CA ASP A 33 5.36 -12.44 -5.33
C ASP A 33 5.03 -13.89 -4.97
N LYS A 34 5.13 -14.25 -3.68
CA LYS A 34 4.68 -15.54 -3.16
C LYS A 34 3.31 -15.47 -2.50
N MET A 35 2.75 -14.28 -2.31
CA MET A 35 1.47 -14.10 -1.62
C MET A 35 0.30 -14.40 -2.55
N SER A 36 -0.81 -14.85 -1.97
CA SER A 36 -2.06 -15.06 -2.69
C SER A 36 -2.51 -13.75 -3.36
N GLY A 37 -2.89 -13.82 -4.63
CA GLY A 37 -3.20 -12.67 -5.49
C GLY A 37 -2.02 -12.17 -6.34
N PHE A 38 -0.78 -12.52 -6.00
CA PHE A 38 0.44 -12.10 -6.70
C PHE A 38 1.24 -13.28 -7.28
N ALA A 39 1.23 -14.42 -6.59
CA ALA A 39 1.93 -15.61 -7.05
C ALA A 39 1.45 -16.08 -8.43
N SER A 40 2.39 -16.31 -9.36
CA SER A 40 2.11 -16.76 -10.73
C SER A 40 1.72 -18.24 -10.83
N LEU A 41 1.37 -18.89 -9.73
CA LEU A 41 1.15 -20.33 -9.70
C LEU A 41 -0.19 -20.66 -10.38
N THR A 42 -0.15 -21.69 -11.23
CA THR A 42 -1.29 -22.16 -12.03
C THR A 42 -2.39 -22.81 -11.19
N ASP A 43 -2.10 -23.07 -9.92
CA ASP A 43 -3.07 -23.31 -8.87
C ASP A 43 -2.99 -22.13 -7.87
N ASN A 44 -4.11 -21.75 -7.27
CA ASN A 44 -4.25 -20.55 -6.46
C ASN A 44 -3.54 -20.67 -5.07
N SER A 45 -2.31 -21.18 -5.06
CA SER A 45 -1.53 -21.70 -3.93
C SER A 45 -0.57 -20.68 -3.29
N GLY A 46 -0.73 -19.40 -3.62
CA GLY A 46 0.02 -18.33 -2.95
C GLY A 46 -0.19 -18.35 -1.43
N ILE A 47 0.81 -17.89 -0.69
CA ILE A 47 0.78 -17.82 0.77
C ILE A 47 -0.40 -16.93 1.21
N GLY A 48 -1.25 -17.48 2.08
CA GLY A 48 -2.40 -16.76 2.62
C GLY A 48 -1.98 -15.59 3.50
N TRP A 49 -2.77 -14.51 3.45
CA TRP A 49 -2.52 -13.29 4.23
C TRP A 49 -2.85 -13.41 5.72
N ASP A 50 -3.55 -14.48 6.13
CA ASP A 50 -4.02 -14.70 7.52
C ASP A 50 -2.90 -14.73 8.57
N TRP A 51 -1.68 -15.06 8.14
CA TRP A 51 -0.50 -15.15 9.02
C TRP A 51 0.27 -13.84 9.13
N VAL A 52 -0.10 -12.84 8.32
CA VAL A 52 0.56 -11.53 8.30
C VAL A 52 -0.21 -10.57 9.18
N THR A 53 0.40 -10.15 10.28
CA THR A 53 -0.25 -9.28 11.27
C THR A 53 0.15 -7.80 11.14
N ASP A 54 0.96 -7.44 10.14
CA ASP A 54 1.42 -6.06 9.98
C ASP A 54 0.26 -5.13 9.55
N PRO A 55 0.11 -3.95 10.16
CA PRO A 55 -0.94 -3.00 9.79
C PRO A 55 -1.01 -2.62 8.31
N VAL A 56 0.08 -2.74 7.53
CA VAL A 56 0.06 -2.41 6.09
C VAL A 56 -0.60 -3.48 5.20
N VAL A 57 -0.97 -4.64 5.75
CA VAL A 57 -1.59 -5.73 4.97
C VAL A 57 -2.77 -5.27 4.11
N PRO A 58 -3.72 -4.45 4.60
CA PRO A 58 -4.83 -4.01 3.76
C PRO A 58 -4.39 -3.13 2.60
N LEU A 59 -3.25 -2.44 2.65
CA LEU A 59 -2.68 -1.70 1.51
C LEU A 59 -2.01 -2.66 0.52
N LEU A 60 -1.32 -3.68 1.01
CA LEU A 60 -0.61 -4.66 0.18
C LEU A 60 -1.59 -5.59 -0.56
N ASN A 61 -2.63 -6.06 0.14
CA ASN A 61 -3.64 -7.00 -0.36
C ASN A 61 -4.94 -6.29 -0.75
N HIS A 62 -4.82 -5.21 -1.53
CA HIS A 62 -5.95 -4.47 -2.08
C HIS A 62 -5.98 -4.57 -3.61
N SER A 63 -7.19 -4.48 -4.17
CA SER A 63 -7.43 -4.50 -5.61
C SER A 63 -7.17 -3.12 -6.23
N ASP A 64 -6.23 -3.06 -7.19
CA ASP A 64 -5.86 -1.81 -7.86
C ASP A 64 -7.01 -1.15 -8.66
N CYS A 65 -8.12 -1.84 -8.90
CA CYS A 65 -9.21 -1.37 -9.77
C CYS A 65 -10.52 -1.06 -9.04
N ASP A 66 -10.71 -1.52 -7.81
CA ASP A 66 -11.99 -1.34 -7.09
C ASP A 66 -11.80 -1.38 -5.58
N GLY A 67 -12.67 -0.67 -4.89
CA GLY A 67 -12.71 -0.56 -3.44
C GLY A 67 -11.82 0.54 -2.87
N GLY A 68 -11.67 0.50 -1.56
CA GLY A 68 -10.86 1.48 -0.83
C GLY A 68 -10.48 0.98 0.55
N LEU A 69 -9.69 1.79 1.25
CA LEU A 69 -9.34 1.57 2.65
C LEU A 69 -10.34 2.31 3.54
N THR A 70 -10.81 1.63 4.58
CA THR A 70 -11.69 2.25 5.58
C THR A 70 -10.91 3.28 6.41
N PRO A 71 -11.60 4.25 7.04
CA PRO A 71 -10.94 5.22 7.93
C PRO A 71 -10.10 4.57 9.03
N ASP A 72 -10.53 3.43 9.58
CA ASP A 72 -9.81 2.70 10.62
C ASP A 72 -8.58 1.96 10.07
N GLN A 73 -8.67 1.44 8.85
CA GLN A 73 -7.50 0.91 8.13
C GLN A 73 -6.50 2.03 7.87
N CYS A 74 -6.94 3.18 7.35
CA CYS A 74 -6.07 4.36 7.16
C CYS A 74 -5.40 4.79 8.47
N ARG A 75 -6.14 4.82 9.59
CA ARG A 75 -5.60 5.15 10.92
C ARG A 75 -4.49 4.22 11.37
N SER A 76 -4.55 2.95 10.97
CA SER A 76 -3.56 1.92 11.33
C SER A 76 -2.38 1.89 10.35
N ILE A 77 -2.65 2.06 9.05
CA ILE A 77 -1.65 1.99 7.98
C ILE A 77 -0.74 3.23 7.98
N ALA A 78 -1.31 4.43 8.07
CA ALA A 78 -0.55 5.69 7.96
C ALA A 78 0.69 5.77 8.88
N PRO A 79 0.59 5.56 10.21
CA PRO A 79 1.76 5.61 11.08
C PRO A 79 2.77 4.50 10.75
N ARG A 80 2.29 3.30 10.39
CA ARG A 80 3.17 2.17 10.05
C ARG A 80 3.92 2.38 8.74
N LEU A 81 3.23 2.90 7.73
CA LEU A 81 3.84 3.24 6.44
C LEU A 81 4.89 4.36 6.61
N LYS A 82 4.61 5.34 7.48
CA LYS A 82 5.57 6.39 7.84
C LYS A 82 6.86 5.84 8.44
N GLU A 83 6.78 4.83 9.33
CA GLU A 83 7.96 4.14 9.87
C GLU A 83 8.76 3.40 8.79
N ILE A 84 8.07 2.74 7.85
CA ILE A 84 8.69 1.99 6.75
C ILE A 84 9.50 2.92 5.85
N ILE A 85 8.91 4.04 5.42
CA ILE A 85 9.57 4.95 4.48
C ILE A 85 10.60 5.88 5.13
N ALA A 86 10.63 5.98 6.46
CA ALA A 86 11.59 6.82 7.19
C ALA A 86 13.04 6.45 6.86
N ASN A 87 13.32 5.18 6.55
CA ASN A 87 14.65 4.68 6.22
C ASN A 87 14.96 4.68 4.72
N TRP A 88 14.03 5.16 3.88
CA TRP A 88 14.26 5.28 2.44
C TRP A 88 15.08 6.56 2.18
N ASN A 89 16.38 6.37 1.92
CA ASN A 89 17.37 7.46 1.89
C ASN A 89 17.91 7.76 0.49
N ALA A 90 17.32 7.18 -0.56
CA ALA A 90 17.73 7.49 -1.92
C ALA A 90 17.42 8.96 -2.25
N PRO A 91 18.35 9.70 -2.88
CA PRO A 91 18.03 11.02 -3.41
C PRO A 91 16.96 10.88 -4.50
N ASP A 92 16.01 11.83 -4.55
CA ASP A 92 14.91 11.86 -5.51
C ASP A 92 14.07 10.57 -5.57
N ASP A 93 13.87 9.93 -4.40
CA ASP A 93 13.06 8.72 -4.27
C ASP A 93 11.57 9.01 -4.52
N TYR A 94 11.14 8.76 -5.76
CA TYR A 94 9.76 8.97 -6.18
C TYR A 94 8.76 8.19 -5.31
N ASP A 95 9.06 6.93 -4.98
CA ASP A 95 8.17 6.10 -4.17
C ASP A 95 8.02 6.66 -2.75
N LYS A 96 9.10 7.20 -2.18
CA LYS A 96 9.03 7.89 -0.88
C LYS A 96 8.13 9.12 -0.96
N ALA A 97 8.32 9.99 -1.94
CA ALA A 97 7.52 11.20 -2.09
C ALA A 97 6.03 10.88 -2.30
N GLN A 98 5.72 9.87 -3.11
CA GLN A 98 4.33 9.43 -3.30
C GLN A 98 3.75 8.74 -2.05
N ALA A 99 4.57 8.00 -1.30
CA ALA A 99 4.14 7.42 -0.03
C ALA A 99 3.82 8.49 1.03
N GLU A 100 4.57 9.59 1.08
CA GLU A 100 4.27 10.73 1.95
C GLU A 100 2.91 11.34 1.61
N LEU A 101 2.62 11.56 0.32
CA LEU A 101 1.31 12.02 -0.15
C LEU A 101 0.18 11.02 0.19
N LEU A 102 0.44 9.72 0.05
CA LEU A 102 -0.52 8.67 0.41
C LEU A 102 -0.82 8.67 1.91
N ILE A 103 0.22 8.84 2.75
CA ILE A 103 0.08 8.97 4.20
C ILE A 103 -0.78 10.18 4.55
N GLU A 104 -0.56 11.35 3.93
CA GLU A 104 -1.40 12.53 4.13
C GLU A 104 -2.86 12.26 3.75
N GLY A 105 -3.10 11.56 2.64
CA GLY A 105 -4.44 11.11 2.23
C GLY A 105 -5.10 10.20 3.27
N MET A 106 -4.36 9.21 3.78
CA MET A 106 -4.84 8.29 4.82
C MET A 106 -5.13 9.03 6.14
N GLU A 107 -4.27 9.95 6.56
CA GLU A 107 -4.48 10.76 7.77
C GLU A 107 -5.73 11.63 7.64
N TYR A 108 -5.96 12.24 6.48
CA TYR A 108 -7.18 13.00 6.20
C TYR A 108 -8.43 12.10 6.29
N CYS A 109 -8.42 10.94 5.63
CA CYS A 109 -9.51 9.96 5.66
C CYS A 109 -9.83 9.49 7.09
N ALA A 110 -8.80 9.22 7.88
CA ALA A 110 -8.94 8.82 9.29
C ALA A 110 -9.51 9.94 10.18
N GLN A 111 -9.16 11.21 9.92
CA GLN A 111 -9.64 12.36 10.69
C GLN A 111 -11.08 12.75 10.33
N THR A 112 -11.45 12.63 9.06
CA THR A 112 -12.76 13.05 8.53
C THR A 112 -13.77 11.91 8.40
N ASN A 113 -13.35 10.68 8.73
CA ASN A 113 -14.16 9.47 8.69
C ASN A 113 -14.75 9.17 7.29
N VAL A 114 -13.95 9.36 6.25
CA VAL A 114 -14.28 9.02 4.86
C VAL A 114 -13.29 7.99 4.32
N PRO A 115 -13.69 7.08 3.42
CA PRO A 115 -12.77 6.06 2.88
C PRO A 115 -11.72 6.69 1.95
N LEU A 116 -10.57 6.04 1.87
CA LEU A 116 -9.56 6.31 0.84
C LEU A 116 -9.85 5.40 -0.36
N GLU A 117 -10.23 5.98 -1.49
CA GLU A 117 -10.58 5.23 -2.70
C GLU A 117 -9.43 5.23 -3.69
N PHE A 118 -9.29 4.10 -4.39
CA PHE A 118 -8.34 3.88 -5.48
C PHE A 118 -9.08 4.23 -6.78
N ILE A 119 -8.59 5.22 -7.53
CA ILE A 119 -9.29 5.84 -8.68
C ILE A 119 -8.44 5.91 -9.95
#